data_AF-A0A2W1AX49-F1
#
_entry.id   AF-A0A2W1AX49-F1
#
_cell.length_a   1.000
_cell.length_b   1.000
_cell.length_c   1.000
_cell.angle_alpha   90.00
_cell.angle_beta   90.00
_cell.angle_gamma   90.00
#
_symmetry.space_group_name_H-M   'P 1'
#
loop_
_entity.id
_entity.type
_entity.pdbx_description
1 polymer ?
#
loop_
_entity_poly.entity_id
_entity_poly.type
_entity_poly.pdbx_seq_one_letter_code
_entity_poly.pdbx_strand_id
1 'polypeptide(L)'
;MREFMLLQGDEACALGAIKAGCRFFAGYPITPATEIAETMARELPKIGGTFIQMEDEIASAAAIIGASLAGEKSMTATSGPGFSLMQEAIGYAAMTETPTVIVNVQRGGPSTGMPTKTAQGDIMQARWGTHGDHQIIA
;
A
#
# COMPACT_ATOMS: atom_id res chain seq x y z
N MET A 1 27.18 -5.37 -22.74
CA MET A 1 25.84 -5.98 -22.96
C MET A 1 24.93 -5.38 -21.91
N ARG A 2 23.76 -4.83 -22.26
CA ARG A 2 22.80 -4.35 -21.23
C ARG A 2 22.13 -5.58 -20.63
N GLU A 3 22.16 -5.72 -19.31
CA GLU A 3 21.38 -6.74 -18.61
C GLU A 3 19.91 -6.28 -18.56
N PHE A 4 19.01 -7.20 -18.90
CA PHE A 4 17.56 -6.99 -18.82
C PHE A 4 17.01 -7.85 -17.68
N MET A 5 16.07 -7.28 -16.92
CA MET A 5 15.38 -7.96 -15.83
C MET A 5 13.91 -8.10 -16.19
N LEU A 6 13.36 -9.32 -16.07
CA LEU A 6 11.93 -9.58 -16.18
C LEU A 6 11.34 -9.50 -14.77
N LEU A 7 10.32 -8.66 -14.59
CA LEU A 7 9.66 -8.42 -13.31
C LEU A 7 8.15 -8.50 -13.46
N GLN A 8 7.48 -9.03 -12.45
CA GLN A 8 6.05 -8.81 -12.27
C GLN A 8 5.77 -7.37 -11.82
N GLY A 9 4.53 -6.90 -12.02
CA GLY A 9 4.12 -5.55 -11.62
C GLY A 9 4.31 -5.30 -10.13
N ASP A 10 3.96 -6.28 -9.31
CA ASP A 10 4.08 -6.19 -7.84
C ASP A 10 5.55 -6.15 -7.38
N GLU A 11 6.41 -6.99 -7.97
CA GLU A 11 7.86 -6.94 -7.73
C GLU A 11 8.44 -5.57 -8.12
N ALA A 12 8.04 -5.05 -9.28
CA ALA A 12 8.47 -3.73 -9.74
C ALA A 12 8.01 -2.61 -8.80
N CYS A 13 6.79 -2.69 -8.24
CA CYS A 13 6.29 -1.73 -7.26
C CYS A 13 7.12 -1.77 -5.96
N ALA A 14 7.35 -2.96 -5.40
CA ALA A 14 8.14 -3.12 -4.18
C ALA A 14 9.58 -2.63 -4.35
N LEU A 15 10.27 -3.08 -5.42
CA LEU A 15 11.64 -2.68 -5.71
C LEU A 15 11.75 -1.18 -6.03
N GLY A 16 10.75 -0.61 -6.71
CA GLY A 16 10.63 0.81 -6.97
C GLY A 16 10.55 1.64 -5.69
N ALA A 17 9.69 1.23 -4.74
CA ALA A 17 9.55 1.89 -3.45
C ALA A 17 10.84 1.81 -2.62
N ILE A 18 11.48 0.64 -2.58
CA ILE A 18 12.78 0.44 -1.92
C ILE A 18 13.84 1.39 -2.50
N LYS A 19 13.90 1.48 -3.84
CA LYS A 19 14.82 2.36 -4.55
C LYS A 19 14.53 3.84 -4.30
N ALA A 20 13.27 4.22 -4.09
CA ALA A 20 12.86 5.57 -3.71
C ALA A 20 13.16 5.92 -2.22
N GLY A 21 13.67 4.94 -1.46
CA GLY A 21 14.06 5.12 -0.06
C GLY A 21 13.01 4.68 0.96
N CYS A 22 11.99 3.92 0.57
CA CYS A 22 11.06 3.32 1.53
C CYS A 22 11.80 2.36 2.48
N ARG A 23 11.57 2.51 3.79
CA ARG A 23 12.20 1.70 4.85
C ARG A 23 11.22 1.09 5.83
N PHE A 24 9.92 1.36 5.70
CA PHE A 24 8.90 0.76 6.53
C PHE A 24 7.74 0.25 5.69
N PHE A 25 7.36 -1.01 5.90
CA PHE A 25 6.16 -1.61 5.34
C PHE A 25 5.34 -2.26 6.44
N ALA A 26 4.04 -1.96 6.47
CA ALA A 26 3.08 -2.70 7.27
C ALA A 26 1.87 -3.06 6.40
N GLY A 27 1.41 -4.31 6.44
CA GLY A 27 0.32 -4.76 5.57
C GLY A 27 -0.40 -6.02 6.06
N TYR A 28 -1.59 -6.24 5.50
CA TYR A 28 -2.41 -7.44 5.70
C TYR A 28 -2.49 -8.23 4.39
N PRO A 29 -2.35 -9.57 4.40
CA PRO A 29 -2.37 -10.36 3.17
C PRO A 29 -3.71 -10.29 2.44
N ILE A 30 -3.70 -9.84 1.19
CA ILE A 30 -4.87 -9.79 0.31
C ILE A 30 -4.47 -9.97 -1.15
N THR A 31 -5.11 -10.89 -1.87
CA THR A 31 -4.92 -11.05 -3.32
C THR A 31 -5.52 -9.84 -4.06
N PRO A 32 -4.84 -9.26 -5.06
CA PRO A 32 -3.55 -9.63 -5.67
C PRO A 32 -2.37 -8.74 -5.22
N ALA A 33 -2.33 -8.28 -3.96
CA ALA A 33 -1.27 -7.41 -3.44
C ALA A 33 -0.22 -8.14 -2.59
N THR A 34 -0.40 -9.44 -2.35
CA THR A 34 0.44 -10.24 -1.45
C THR A 34 1.90 -10.28 -1.92
N GLU A 35 2.13 -10.34 -3.23
CA GLU A 35 3.47 -10.41 -3.84
C GLU A 35 4.30 -9.15 -3.55
N ILE A 36 3.65 -7.98 -3.37
CA ILE A 36 4.33 -6.76 -2.88
C ILE A 36 4.79 -6.99 -1.44
N ALA A 37 3.91 -7.48 -0.57
CA ALA A 37 4.23 -7.74 0.84
C ALA A 37 5.35 -8.80 0.98
N GLU A 38 5.30 -9.88 0.20
CA GLU A 38 6.35 -10.91 0.19
C GLU A 38 7.71 -10.36 -0.27
N THR A 39 7.72 -9.52 -1.32
CA THR A 39 8.94 -8.87 -1.79
C THR A 39 9.49 -7.91 -0.72
N MET A 40 8.63 -7.11 -0.09
CA MET A 40 9.04 -6.20 0.98
C MET A 40 9.55 -6.94 2.22
N ALA A 41 8.90 -8.04 2.62
CA ALA A 41 9.33 -8.89 3.72
C ALA A 41 10.73 -9.48 3.48
N ARG A 42 11.03 -9.84 2.23
CA ARG A 42 12.34 -10.38 1.85
C ARG A 42 13.42 -9.29 1.74
N GLU A 43 13.10 -8.15 1.16
CA GLU A 43 14.11 -7.16 0.75
C GLU A 43 14.35 -6.05 1.79
N LEU A 44 13.33 -5.60 2.53
CA LEU A 44 13.51 -4.50 3.51
C LEU A 44 14.55 -4.82 4.60
N PRO A 45 14.57 -6.01 5.24
CA PRO A 45 15.54 -6.30 6.29
C PRO A 45 16.99 -6.23 5.81
N LYS A 46 17.24 -6.51 4.53
CA LYS A 46 18.58 -6.48 3.92
C LYS A 46 19.14 -5.05 3.82
N ILE A 47 18.28 -4.04 3.85
CA ILE A 47 18.63 -2.63 3.71
C ILE A 47 18.31 -1.81 4.97
N GLY A 48 18.16 -2.48 6.12
CA GLY A 48 17.88 -1.86 7.41
C GLY A 48 16.44 -1.33 7.56
N GLY A 49 15.52 -1.74 6.68
CA GLY A 49 14.10 -1.44 6.80
C GLY A 49 13.34 -2.49 7.61
N THR A 50 12.10 -2.16 7.95
CA THR A 50 11.22 -2.98 8.78
C THR A 50 9.97 -3.40 8.01
N PHE A 51 9.68 -4.70 8.00
CA PHE A 51 8.43 -5.27 7.53
C PHE A 51 7.63 -5.77 8.73
N ILE A 52 6.33 -5.46 8.76
CA ILE A 52 5.40 -5.99 9.76
C ILE A 52 4.13 -6.48 9.06
N GLN A 53 3.76 -7.75 9.30
CA GLN A 53 2.42 -8.21 8.95
C GLN A 53 1.47 -7.81 10.08
N MET A 54 0.48 -6.99 9.75
CA MET A 54 -0.51 -6.53 10.73
C MET A 54 -1.70 -7.49 10.78
N GLU A 55 -2.52 -7.33 11.80
CA GLU A 55 -3.74 -8.08 12.05
C GLU A 55 -4.86 -7.79 11.04
N ASP A 56 -4.90 -6.57 10.50
CA ASP A 56 -5.85 -6.11 9.50
C ASP A 56 -5.34 -4.85 8.76
N GLU A 57 -6.13 -4.35 7.80
CA GLU A 57 -5.81 -3.15 7.03
C GLU A 57 -5.89 -1.85 7.83
N ILE A 58 -6.66 -1.80 8.92
CA ILE A 58 -6.76 -0.62 9.80
C ILE A 58 -5.43 -0.44 10.54
N ALA A 59 -4.95 -1.52 11.16
CA ALA A 59 -3.66 -1.58 11.83
C ALA A 59 -2.50 -1.33 10.86
N SER A 60 -2.60 -1.84 9.61
CA SER A 60 -1.64 -1.54 8.53
C SER A 60 -1.55 -0.05 8.24
N ALA A 61 -2.69 0.63 8.05
CA ALA A 61 -2.70 2.06 7.78
C ALA A 61 -2.19 2.88 8.98
N ALA A 62 -2.62 2.53 10.20
CA ALA A 62 -2.14 3.19 11.42
C ALA A 62 -0.61 3.05 11.59
N ALA A 63 -0.05 1.86 11.33
CA ALA A 63 1.38 1.61 11.45
C ALA A 63 2.21 2.42 10.45
N ILE A 64 1.79 2.50 9.17
CA ILE A 64 2.54 3.29 8.18
C ILE A 64 2.47 4.79 8.45
N ILE A 65 1.35 5.28 8.97
CA ILE A 65 1.22 6.69 9.40
C ILE A 65 2.16 6.96 10.58
N GLY A 66 2.16 6.09 11.60
CA GLY A 66 3.07 6.20 12.74
C GLY A 66 4.54 6.19 12.34
N ALA A 67 4.92 5.30 11.42
CA ALA A 67 6.28 5.24 10.88
C ALA A 67 6.67 6.52 10.11
N SER A 68 5.73 7.09 9.35
CA SER A 68 5.94 8.36 8.64
C SER A 68 6.17 9.52 9.59
N LEU A 69 5.34 9.63 10.64
CA LEU A 69 5.52 10.62 11.71
C LEU A 69 6.86 10.45 12.46
N ALA A 70 7.38 9.22 12.54
CA ALA A 70 8.69 8.93 13.11
C ALA A 70 9.87 9.26 12.16
N GLY A 71 9.60 9.72 10.94
CA GLY A 71 10.61 10.17 9.96
C GLY A 71 10.96 9.15 8.88
N GLU A 72 10.27 8.01 8.82
CA GLU A 72 10.53 6.99 7.80
C GLU A 72 9.64 7.14 6.57
N LYS A 73 10.17 6.84 5.38
CA LYS A 73 9.32 6.65 4.20
C LYS A 73 8.60 5.31 4.32
N SER A 74 7.29 5.36 4.54
CA SER A 74 6.45 4.18 4.77
C SER A 74 5.47 3.91 3.64
N MET A 75 5.12 2.64 3.45
CA MET A 75 4.08 2.24 2.51
C MET A 75 3.31 1.00 2.97
N THR A 76 2.11 0.80 2.40
CA THR A 76 1.37 -0.47 2.46
C THR A 76 0.89 -0.88 1.06
N ALA A 77 0.41 -2.11 0.94
CA ALA A 77 -0.23 -2.62 -0.28
C ALA A 77 -1.52 -3.35 0.09
N THR A 78 -2.57 -3.11 -0.69
CA THR A 78 -3.90 -3.66 -0.45
C THR A 78 -4.70 -3.76 -1.76
N SER A 79 -5.97 -4.15 -1.67
CA SER A 79 -6.95 -4.11 -2.76
C SER A 79 -8.29 -3.55 -2.25
N GLY A 80 -9.30 -3.41 -3.12
CA GLY A 80 -10.57 -2.72 -2.82
C GLY A 80 -11.18 -2.93 -1.42
N PRO A 81 -11.33 -4.17 -0.91
CA PRO A 81 -11.86 -4.40 0.44
C PRO A 81 -11.01 -3.76 1.55
N GLY A 82 -9.69 -4.00 1.50
CA GLY A 82 -8.78 -3.44 2.47
C GLY A 82 -8.63 -1.92 2.32
N PHE A 83 -8.61 -1.42 1.09
CA PHE A 83 -8.64 0.02 0.81
C PHE A 83 -9.88 0.71 1.39
N SER A 84 -11.02 0.01 1.44
CA SER A 84 -12.24 0.48 2.11
C SER A 84 -12.07 0.62 3.62
N LEU A 85 -11.36 -0.31 4.27
CA LEU A 85 -11.07 -0.27 5.70
C LEU A 85 -10.08 0.85 6.07
N MET A 86 -9.19 1.22 5.15
CA MET A 86 -8.18 2.27 5.38
C MET A 86 -8.71 3.71 5.29
N GLN A 87 -9.97 3.94 4.86
CA GLN A 87 -10.47 5.29 4.53
C GLN A 87 -10.39 6.28 5.71
N GLU A 88 -10.67 5.84 6.93
CA GLU A 88 -10.53 6.68 8.12
C GLU A 88 -9.08 7.15 8.33
N ALA A 89 -8.13 6.21 8.22
CA ALA A 89 -6.71 6.49 8.36
C ALA A 89 -6.17 7.37 7.22
N ILE A 90 -6.67 7.22 5.99
CA ILE A 90 -6.34 8.11 4.87
C ILE A 90 -6.77 9.55 5.18
N GLY A 91 -7.98 9.73 5.72
CA GLY A 91 -8.46 11.05 6.16
C GLY A 91 -7.57 11.65 7.25
N TYR A 92 -7.17 10.84 8.22
CA TYR A 92 -6.24 11.26 9.28
C TYR A 92 -4.85 11.65 8.72
N ALA A 93 -4.29 10.86 7.79
CA ALA A 93 -3.02 11.17 7.15
C ALA A 93 -3.08 12.48 6.36
N ALA A 94 -4.17 12.73 5.64
CA ALA A 94 -4.39 13.99 4.93
C ALA A 94 -4.50 15.19 5.90
N MET A 95 -5.29 15.05 6.97
CA MET A 95 -5.47 16.09 7.99
C MET A 95 -4.15 16.45 8.70
N THR A 96 -3.30 15.46 8.95
CA THR A 96 -2.01 15.65 9.64
C THR A 96 -0.85 15.95 8.70
N GLU A 97 -1.11 16.07 7.38
CA GLU A 97 -0.09 16.23 6.34
C GLU A 97 1.00 15.13 6.40
N THR A 98 0.63 13.92 6.83
CA THR A 98 1.55 12.79 7.02
C THR A 98 1.76 12.04 5.70
N PRO A 99 2.96 12.07 5.09
CA PRO A 99 3.21 11.45 3.80
C PRO A 99 3.23 9.93 3.92
N THR A 100 2.32 9.24 3.23
CA THR A 100 2.29 7.77 3.15
C THR A 100 1.93 7.33 1.72
N VAL A 101 2.32 6.10 1.35
CA VAL A 101 1.97 5.50 0.05
C VAL A 101 1.13 4.25 0.28
N ILE A 102 -0.03 4.18 -0.36
CA ILE A 102 -0.90 3.00 -0.35
C ILE A 102 -1.00 2.49 -1.79
N VAL A 103 -0.49 1.28 -2.05
CA VAL A 103 -0.65 0.63 -3.35
C VAL A 103 -2.00 -0.10 -3.37
N ASN A 104 -2.97 0.43 -4.11
CA ASN A 104 -4.23 -0.27 -4.37
C ASN A 104 -4.10 -1.12 -5.65
N VAL A 105 -3.84 -2.42 -5.48
CA VAL A 105 -3.82 -3.38 -6.60
C VAL A 105 -5.26 -3.78 -6.92
N GLN A 106 -5.87 -3.06 -7.87
CA GLN A 106 -7.31 -3.16 -8.15
C GLN A 106 -7.72 -4.53 -8.69
N ARG A 107 -8.81 -5.07 -8.13
CA ARG A 107 -9.42 -6.34 -8.53
C ARG A 107 -10.93 -6.17 -8.76
N GLY A 108 -11.60 -7.18 -9.30
CA GLY A 108 -13.04 -7.14 -9.53
C GLY A 108 -13.82 -6.97 -8.23
N GLY A 109 -14.57 -5.87 -8.10
CA GLY A 109 -15.54 -5.63 -7.02
C GLY A 109 -17.01 -5.83 -7.46
N PRO A 110 -18.01 -5.39 -6.67
CA PRO A 110 -17.90 -4.81 -5.32
C PRO A 110 -17.76 -5.87 -4.22
N SER A 111 -17.54 -5.41 -2.97
CA SER A 111 -17.34 -6.29 -1.80
C SER A 111 -16.17 -7.27 -2.05
N THR A 112 -16.30 -8.55 -1.72
CA THR A 112 -15.29 -9.57 -2.04
C THR A 112 -14.97 -9.62 -3.53
N GLY A 113 -16.02 -9.48 -4.35
CA GLY A 113 -15.98 -9.48 -5.81
C GLY A 113 -15.32 -10.74 -6.40
N MET A 114 -14.43 -10.54 -7.36
CA MET A 114 -13.65 -11.58 -8.03
C MET A 114 -12.16 -11.40 -7.71
N PRO A 115 -11.64 -12.03 -6.64
CA PRO A 115 -10.29 -11.77 -6.14
C PRO A 115 -9.15 -11.97 -7.15
N THR A 116 -9.35 -12.84 -8.13
CA THR A 116 -8.36 -13.20 -9.16
C THR A 116 -8.62 -12.56 -10.52
N LYS A 117 -9.62 -11.68 -10.62
CA LYS A 117 -9.93 -10.94 -11.86
C LYS A 117 -9.59 -9.47 -11.68
N THR A 118 -9.02 -8.88 -12.72
CA THR A 118 -8.68 -7.46 -12.73
C THR A 118 -9.90 -6.60 -13.01
N ALA A 119 -9.92 -5.40 -12.45
CA ALA A 119 -10.86 -4.33 -12.79
C ALA A 119 -10.20 -2.98 -12.47
N GLN A 120 -10.85 -1.88 -12.85
CA GLN A 120 -10.39 -0.51 -12.60
C GLN A 120 -11.49 0.32 -11.91
N GLY A 121 -12.27 -0.33 -11.03
CA GLY A 121 -13.48 0.22 -10.44
C GLY A 121 -13.24 1.14 -9.24
N ASP A 122 -12.02 1.15 -8.68
CA ASP A 122 -11.76 1.79 -7.38
C ASP A 122 -11.39 3.28 -7.52
N ILE A 123 -11.33 3.82 -8.75
CA ILE A 123 -10.92 5.22 -9.02
C ILE A 123 -11.72 6.23 -8.19
N MET A 124 -13.04 6.04 -8.10
CA MET A 124 -13.90 6.94 -7.33
C MET A 124 -13.58 6.90 -5.83
N GLN A 125 -13.33 5.70 -5.29
CA GLN A 125 -12.96 5.53 -3.89
C GLN A 125 -11.55 6.03 -3.61
N ALA A 126 -10.62 5.83 -4.54
CA ALA A 126 -9.25 6.33 -4.43
C ALA A 126 -9.22 7.85 -4.35
N ARG A 127 -10.12 8.54 -5.06
CA ARG A 127 -10.15 10.01 -5.10
C ARG A 127 -11.03 10.66 -4.03
N TRP A 128 -12.14 10.04 -3.64
CA TRP A 128 -13.18 10.64 -2.79
C TRP A 128 -13.68 9.72 -1.66
N GLY A 129 -12.95 8.66 -1.33
CA GLY A 129 -13.43 7.63 -0.41
C GLY A 129 -13.51 8.06 1.06
N THR A 130 -12.63 8.96 1.51
CA THR A 130 -12.63 9.44 2.89
C THR A 130 -13.52 10.67 3.08
N HIS A 131 -13.98 10.88 4.31
CA HIS A 131 -14.89 11.96 4.65
C HIS A 131 -14.16 13.32 4.74
N GLY A 132 -14.89 14.40 4.45
CA GLY A 132 -14.34 15.75 4.45
C GLY A 132 -13.53 16.08 3.20
N ASP A 133 -13.21 17.37 3.03
CA ASP A 133 -12.41 17.84 1.90
C ASP A 133 -10.92 17.56 2.15
N HIS A 134 -10.27 16.96 1.16
CA HIS A 134 -8.86 16.58 1.24
C HIS A 134 -8.21 16.65 -0.14
N GLN A 135 -6.89 16.82 -0.17
CA GLN A 135 -6.09 16.75 -1.37
C GLN A 135 -5.13 15.58 -1.28
N ILE A 136 -5.29 14.64 -2.20
CA ILE A 136 -4.42 13.47 -2.35
C ILE A 136 -4.00 13.31 -3.80
N ILE A 137 -2.89 12.61 -3.98
CA ILE A 137 -2.47 12.09 -5.29
C ILE A 137 -3.09 10.70 -5.40
N ALA A 138 -4.09 10.58 -6.26
CA ALA A 138 -4.86 9.36 -6.51
C ALA A 138 -5.01 9.16 -8.02
#